data_AF-A0A932BLB2-F1
#
_entry.id   AF-A0A932BLB2-F1
#
_cell.length_a   1.000
_cell.length_b   1.000
_cell.length_c   1.000
_cell.angle_alpha   90.00
_cell.angle_beta   90.00
_cell.angle_gamma   90.00
#
_symmetry.space_group_name_H-M   'P 1'
#
loop_
_entity.id
_entity.type
_entity.pdbx_description
1 polymer ?
#
loop_
_entity_poly.entity_id
_entity_poly.type
_entity_poly.pdbx_seq_one_letter_code
_entity_poly.pdbx_strand_id
1 'polypeptide(L)'
;MRAGPVAVRGAFNFGLKSVVKGMHAAGLIETTWTDGPTDGLGAMIGGWRCDAEAERTGVTLPEIELMAETGRYNEVDCRSMAEVLGWLRENR
;
A
#
# COMPACT_ATOMS: atom_id res chain seq x y z
N MET A 1 -23.13 18.57 -16.08
CA MET A 1 -23.04 17.88 -14.77
C MET A 1 -21.60 17.94 -14.29
N ARG A 2 -21.35 18.26 -13.00
CA ARG A 2 -20.05 18.00 -12.38
C ARG A 2 -20.02 16.52 -11.98
N ALA A 3 -18.89 15.84 -12.23
CA ALA A 3 -18.69 14.50 -11.70
C ALA A 3 -18.72 14.58 -10.16
N GLY A 4 -19.59 13.78 -9.55
CA GLY A 4 -19.66 13.62 -8.10
C GLY A 4 -18.54 12.70 -7.60
N PRO A 5 -18.32 12.61 -6.28
CA PRO A 5 -17.39 11.65 -5.71
C PRO A 5 -17.80 10.22 -6.07
N VAL A 6 -16.82 9.38 -6.39
CA VAL A 6 -17.01 7.95 -6.65
C VAL A 6 -16.76 7.19 -5.34
N ALA A 7 -17.70 6.31 -4.98
CA ALA A 7 -17.56 5.41 -3.84
C ALA A 7 -17.40 3.96 -4.33
N VAL A 8 -16.59 3.18 -3.61
CA VAL A 8 -16.40 1.75 -3.88
C VAL A 8 -17.33 0.96 -2.96
N ARG A 9 -18.18 0.12 -3.55
CA ARG A 9 -19.08 -0.76 -2.78
C ARG A 9 -18.24 -1.67 -1.88
N GLY A 10 -18.57 -1.71 -0.58
CA GLY A 10 -17.84 -2.51 0.41
C GLY A 10 -16.60 -1.82 0.99
N ALA A 11 -16.24 -0.62 0.52
CA ALA A 11 -15.24 0.22 1.18
C ALA A 11 -15.92 1.16 2.19
N PHE A 12 -15.60 1.01 3.48
CA PHE A 12 -16.19 1.82 4.56
C PHE A 12 -15.36 3.07 4.89
N ASN A 13 -14.19 3.22 4.27
CA ASN A 13 -13.35 4.41 4.37
C ASN A 13 -12.57 4.60 3.05
N PHE A 14 -11.85 5.72 2.95
CA PHE A 14 -11.03 6.07 1.79
C PHE A 14 -9.57 5.60 1.92
N GLY A 15 -9.26 4.75 2.89
CA GLY A 15 -7.94 4.13 3.02
C GLY A 15 -7.69 3.18 1.85
N LEU A 16 -6.46 3.18 1.33
CA LEU A 16 -6.07 2.41 0.15
C LEU A 16 -6.47 0.92 0.29
N LYS A 17 -6.17 0.30 1.43
CA LYS A 17 -6.56 -1.09 1.73
C LYS A 17 -8.08 -1.33 1.62
N SER A 18 -8.91 -0.40 2.10
CA SER A 18 -10.37 -0.53 2.02
C SER A 18 -10.86 -0.41 0.58
N VAL A 19 -10.28 0.52 -0.19
CA VAL A 19 -10.60 0.72 -1.60
C VAL A 19 -10.20 -0.51 -2.42
N VAL A 20 -8.98 -1.01 -2.25
CA VAL A 20 -8.44 -2.17 -2.96
C VAL A 20 -9.27 -3.42 -2.68
N LYS A 21 -9.58 -3.71 -1.41
CA LYS A 21 -10.45 -4.85 -1.06
C LYS A 21 -11.83 -4.76 -1.74
N GLY A 22 -12.43 -3.57 -1.76
CA GLY A 22 -13.72 -3.34 -2.43
C GLY A 22 -13.66 -3.49 -3.95
N MET A 23 -12.62 -2.95 -4.60
CA MET A 23 -12.44 -3.04 -6.05
C MET A 23 -12.11 -4.48 -6.49
N HIS A 24 -11.27 -5.18 -5.73
CA HIS A 24 -10.97 -6.59 -5.98
C HIS A 24 -12.22 -7.48 -5.82
N ALA A 25 -13.02 -7.27 -4.77
CA ALA A 25 -14.28 -8.00 -4.57
C ALA A 25 -15.30 -7.73 -5.69
N ALA A 26 -15.20 -6.58 -6.37
CA ALA A 26 -16.02 -6.24 -7.53
C ALA A 26 -15.43 -6.75 -8.87
N GLY A 27 -14.28 -7.44 -8.85
CA GLY A 27 -13.60 -7.96 -10.05
C GLY A 27 -13.01 -6.86 -10.94
N LEU A 28 -12.69 -5.69 -10.37
CA LEU A 28 -12.17 -4.55 -11.13
C LEU A 28 -10.64 -4.50 -11.18
N ILE A 29 -9.98 -5.15 -10.21
CA ILE A 29 -8.52 -5.22 -10.07
C ILE A 29 -8.12 -6.60 -9.52
N GLU A 30 -6.88 -7.01 -9.77
CA GLU A 30 -6.38 -8.35 -9.45
C GLU A 30 -5.66 -8.39 -8.10
N THR A 31 -4.99 -7.30 -7.71
CA THR A 31 -4.18 -7.26 -6.50
C THR A 31 -5.02 -7.52 -5.26
N THR A 32 -4.70 -8.61 -4.57
CA THR A 32 -5.27 -8.93 -3.25
C THR A 32 -4.35 -8.45 -2.14
N TRP A 33 -4.94 -7.78 -1.14
CA TRP A 33 -4.22 -7.34 0.05
C TRP A 33 -4.38 -8.36 1.18
N THR A 34 -3.34 -9.16 1.44
CA THR A 34 -3.29 -10.05 2.61
C THR A 34 -3.01 -9.24 3.88
N ASP A 35 -3.67 -9.58 4.98
CA ASP A 35 -3.39 -8.91 6.25
C ASP A 35 -1.95 -9.23 6.70
N GLY A 36 -1.08 -8.22 6.67
CA GLY A 36 0.27 -8.28 7.22
C GLY A 36 0.31 -7.83 8.70
N PRO A 37 1.41 -8.09 9.41
CA PRO A 37 1.53 -7.75 10.84
C PRO A 37 1.69 -6.25 11.11
N THR A 38 1.92 -5.44 10.08
CA THR A 38 2.22 -4.01 10.19
C THR A 38 1.25 -3.16 9.37
N ASP A 39 0.95 -1.97 9.86
CA ASP A 39 0.22 -0.92 9.13
C ASP A 39 1.18 0.16 8.63
N GLY A 40 0.66 1.17 7.93
CA GLY A 40 1.49 2.26 7.40
C GLY A 40 2.28 3.01 8.48
N LEU A 41 1.74 3.15 9.70
CA LEU A 41 2.45 3.82 10.79
C LEU A 41 3.59 2.93 11.33
N GLY A 42 3.31 1.64 11.52
CA GLY A 42 4.32 0.65 11.92
C GLY A 42 5.47 0.57 10.93
N ALA A 43 5.18 0.59 9.62
CA ALA A 43 6.17 0.63 8.56
C ALA A 43 7.08 1.87 8.64
N MET A 44 6.51 3.06 8.89
CA MET A 44 7.26 4.30 9.03
C MET A 44 8.17 4.30 10.27
N ILE A 45 7.66 3.83 11.40
CA ILE A 45 8.46 3.68 12.64
C ILE A 45 9.59 2.66 12.43
N GLY A 46 9.30 1.56 11.73
CA GLY A 46 10.28 0.55 11.35
C GLY A 46 11.41 1.14 10.50
N GLY A 47 11.06 1.91 9.47
CA GLY A 47 12.03 2.61 8.63
C GLY A 47 12.92 3.58 9.42
N TRP A 48 12.34 4.39 10.31
CA TRP A 48 13.11 5.30 11.18
C TRP A 48 14.11 4.56 12.07
N ARG A 49 13.73 3.39 12.61
CA ARG A 49 14.64 2.55 13.39
C ARG A 49 15.75 1.95 12.54
N CYS A 50 15.42 1.50 11.33
CA CYS A 50 16.40 0.95 10.39
C CYS A 50 17.43 2.03 9.98
N ASP A 51 17.00 3.28 9.81
CA ASP A 51 17.89 4.40 9.49
C ASP A 51 18.95 4.61 10.58
N ALA A 52 18.52 4.68 11.84
CA ALA A 52 19.44 4.77 12.97
C ALA A 52 20.36 3.53 13.11
N GLU A 53 19.88 2.33 12.76
CA GLU A 53 20.69 1.12 12.76
C GLU A 53 21.72 1.08 11.63
N ALA A 54 21.34 1.54 10.44
CA ALA A 54 22.23 1.65 9.28
C ALA A 54 23.41 2.58 9.60
N GLU A 55 23.13 3.76 10.18
CA GLU A 55 24.17 4.69 10.65
C GLU A 55 25.10 4.04 11.69
N ARG A 56 24.53 3.29 12.65
CA ARG A 56 25.28 2.65 13.74
C ARG A 56 26.17 1.51 13.26
N THR A 57 25.74 0.76 12.25
CA THR A 57 26.40 -0.48 11.82
C THR A 57 27.18 -0.34 10.51
N GLY A 58 27.01 0.79 9.79
CA GLY A 58 27.68 1.05 8.52
C GLY A 58 27.13 0.23 7.35
N VAL A 59 25.93 -0.34 7.49
CA VAL A 59 25.21 -1.03 6.40
C VAL A 59 24.22 -0.09 5.74
N THR A 60 23.71 -0.46 4.57
CA THR A 60 22.63 0.27 3.89
C THR A 60 21.26 -0.20 4.38
N LEU A 61 20.25 0.67 4.25
CA LEU A 61 18.87 0.37 4.64
C LEU A 61 18.34 -0.99 4.12
N PRO A 62 18.49 -1.36 2.82
CA PRO A 62 18.00 -2.64 2.31
C PRO A 62 18.70 -3.88 2.89
N GLU A 63 19.87 -3.73 3.51
CA GLU A 63 20.58 -4.83 4.19
C GLU A 63 19.96 -5.18 5.55
N ILE A 64 19.09 -4.31 6.09
CA ILE A 64 18.34 -4.55 7.32
C ILE A 64 17.04 -5.30 6.98
N GLU A 65 16.86 -6.49 7.55
CA GLU A 65 15.73 -7.40 7.23
C GLU A 65 14.36 -6.71 7.38
N LEU A 66 14.17 -5.94 8.45
CA LEU A 66 12.93 -5.18 8.69
C LEU A 66 12.64 -4.17 7.56
N MET A 67 13.66 -3.53 7.01
CA MET A 67 13.50 -2.61 5.89
C MET A 67 13.21 -3.36 4.59
N ALA A 68 13.84 -4.52 4.37
CA ALA A 68 13.53 -5.39 3.24
C ALA A 68 12.06 -5.88 3.28
N GLU A 69 11.55 -6.22 4.46
CA GLU A 69 10.13 -6.53 4.67
C GLU A 69 9.21 -5.33 4.39
N THR A 70 9.59 -4.15 4.86
CA THR A 70 8.88 -2.90 4.56
C THR A 70 8.84 -2.63 3.05
N GLY A 71 9.93 -2.92 2.33
CA GLY A 71 9.97 -2.85 0.87
C GLY A 71 8.98 -3.79 0.20
N ARG A 72 8.90 -5.06 0.65
CA ARG A 72 7.92 -6.04 0.14
C ARG A 72 6.48 -5.61 0.40
N TYR A 73 6.21 -5.06 1.59
CA TYR A 73 4.90 -4.47 1.92
C TYR A 73 4.57 -3.31 0.97
N ASN A 74 5.48 -2.35 0.80
CA ASN A 74 5.27 -1.18 -0.06
C ASN A 74 5.13 -1.52 -1.54
N GLU A 75 5.69 -2.64 -2.01
CA GLU A 75 5.48 -3.11 -3.37
C GLU A 75 3.99 -3.40 -3.63
N VAL A 76 3.30 -4.01 -2.65
CA VAL A 76 1.85 -4.28 -2.72
C VAL A 76 1.07 -2.98 -2.75
N ASP A 77 1.44 -1.99 -1.94
CA ASP A 77 0.83 -0.66 -1.93
C ASP A 77 0.97 0.03 -3.29
N CYS A 78 2.20 0.04 -3.85
CA CYS A 78 2.48 0.63 -5.15
C CYS A 78 1.71 -0.05 -6.29
N ARG A 79 1.68 -1.38 -6.30
CA ARG A 79 0.92 -2.16 -7.29
C ARG A 79 -0.57 -1.89 -7.20
N SER A 80 -1.10 -1.88 -5.98
CA SER A 80 -2.50 -1.55 -5.70
C SER A 80 -2.88 -0.16 -6.24
N MET A 81 -2.06 0.86 -5.96
CA MET A 81 -2.28 2.21 -6.50
C MET A 81 -2.25 2.22 -8.02
N ALA A 82 -1.31 1.50 -8.64
CA ALA A 82 -1.19 1.43 -10.09
C ALA A 82 -2.44 0.81 -10.74
N GLU A 83 -2.95 -0.31 -10.21
CA GLU A 83 -4.17 -0.96 -10.71
C GLU A 83 -5.41 -0.06 -10.53
N VAL A 84 -5.59 0.53 -9.35
CA VAL A 84 -6.71 1.45 -9.07
C VAL A 84 -6.68 2.64 -10.04
N LEU A 85 -5.52 3.28 -10.22
CA LEU A 85 -5.38 4.40 -11.14
C LEU A 85 -5.54 3.99 -12.60
N GLY A 86 -5.07 2.80 -12.99
CA GLY A 86 -5.25 2.23 -14.32
C GLY A 86 -6.74 2.09 -14.64
N TRP A 87 -7.47 1.40 -13.77
CA TRP A 87 -8.91 1.20 -13.92
C TRP A 87 -9.67 2.54 -14.00
N LEU A 88 -9.38 3.49 -13.09
CA LEU A 88 -10.03 4.80 -13.08
C LEU A 88 -9.77 5.60 -14.36
N ARG A 89 -8.56 5.50 -14.94
CA ARG A 89 -8.21 6.22 -16.18
C ARG A 89 -8.92 5.67 -17.40
N GLU A 90 -9.12 4.36 -17.45
CA GLU A 90 -9.83 3.66 -18.53
C GLU A 90 -11.35 3.87 -18.47
N ASN A 91 -11.88 4.18 -17.28
CA ASN A 91 -13.33 4.27 -17.01
C ASN A 91 -13.78 5.69 -16.60
N ARG A 92 -13.05 6.73 -17.04
CA ARG A 92 -13.39 8.15 -16.77
C ARG A 92 -14.25 8.80 -17.85
#